data_AF-A0A1H7BYY9-F1
#
_entry.id   AF-A0A1H7BYY9-F1
#
_cell.length_a   1.000
_cell.length_b   1.000
_cell.length_c   1.000
_cell.angle_alpha   90.00
_cell.angle_beta   90.00
_cell.angle_gamma   90.00
#
_symmetry.space_group_name_H-M   'P 1'
#
loop_
_entity.id
_entity.type
_entity.pdbx_description
1 polymer ?
#
loop_
_entity_poly.entity_id
_entity_poly.type
_entity_poly.pdbx_seq_one_letter_code
_entity_poly.pdbx_strand_id
1 'polypeptide(L)' 'MKILSRALVLIGLIVLLVGMWFLINNHIAINQLHAIAYSNRSTDGPNPNQGVLLQTGLAAAGGFLMGLGLSMPKR' A
#
# COMPACT_ATOMS: atom_id res chain seq x y z
N MET A 1 5.46 28.25 -1.33
CA MET A 1 6.09 26.92 -1.60
C MET A 1 5.28 26.05 -2.57
N LYS A 2 4.80 26.65 -3.67
CA LYS A 2 3.74 26.05 -4.50
C LYS A 2 4.18 24.82 -5.29
N ILE A 3 5.42 24.83 -5.80
CA ILE A 3 5.96 23.73 -6.61
C ILE A 3 6.22 22.49 -5.74
N LEU A 4 6.86 22.67 -4.58
CA LEU A 4 7.15 21.58 -3.64
C LEU A 4 5.87 20.92 -3.12
N SER A 5 4.86 21.72 -2.74
CA SER A 5 3.53 21.21 -2.34
C SER A 5 2.92 20.31 -3.41
N ARG A 6 2.93 20.75 -4.68
CA ARG A 6 2.41 19.96 -5.80
C ARG A 6 3.20 18.68 -6.04
N ALA A 7 4.53 18.76 -5.97
CA ALA A 7 5.40 17.60 -6.14
C ALA A 7 5.12 16.54 -5.05
N LEU A 8 5.02 16.95 -3.78
CA LEU A 8 4.73 16.05 -2.67
C LEU A 8 3.35 15.39 -2.80
N VAL A 9 2.33 16.14 -3.23
CA VAL A 9 0.99 15.57 -3.49
C VAL A 9 1.05 14.54 -4.61
N LEU A 10 1.73 14.84 -5.72
CA LEU A 10 1.85 13.92 -6.85
C LEU A 10 2.61 12.65 -6.48
N ILE A 11 3.74 12.78 -5.77
CA ILE A 11 4.52 11.63 -5.32
C ILE A 11 3.70 10.80 -4.32
N GLY A 12 3.07 11.44 -3.33
CA GLY A 12 2.21 10.76 -2.37
C GLY A 12 1.07 10.00 -3.03
N LEU A 13 0.42 10.60 -4.03
CA LEU A 13 -0.63 9.95 -4.80
C LEU A 13 -0.13 8.73 -5.57
N ILE A 14 1.01 8.83 -6.26
CA ILE A 14 1.59 7.70 -7.00
C ILE A 14 1.92 6.55 -6.05
N VAL A 15 2.55 6.85 -4.91
CA VAL A 15 2.90 5.86 -3.89
C VAL A 15 1.64 5.18 -3.33
N LEU A 16 0.57 5.94 -3.08
CA LEU A 16 -0.73 5.39 -2.66
C LEU A 16 -1.36 4.47 -3.71
N LEU A 17 -1.29 4.83 -5.00
CA LEU A 17 -1.81 3.98 -6.08
C LEU A 17 -1.05 2.64 -6.16
N VAL A 18 0.27 2.66 -5.99
CA VAL A 18 1.06 1.42 -5.91
C VAL A 18 0.69 0.62 -4.66
N GLY A 19 0.53 1.27 -3.51
CA GLY A 19 0.05 0.62 -2.28
C GLY A 19 -1.33 -0.02 -2.42
N MET A 20 -2.25 0.63 -3.17
CA MET A 20 -3.58 0.11 -3.47
C MET A 20 -3.53 -1.14 -4.37
N TRP A 21 -2.62 -1.16 -5.34
CA TRP A 21 -2.39 -2.37 -6.15
C TRP A 21 -1.91 -3.55 -5.29
N PHE A 22 -0.97 -3.30 -4.36
CA PHE A 22 -0.55 -4.33 -3.40
C PHE A 22 -1.69 -4.79 -2.49
N LEU A 23 -2.56 -3.88 -2.04
CA LEU A 23 -3.70 -4.22 -1.18
C LEU A 23 -4.62 -5.25 -1.86
N ILE A 24 -4.93 -5.04 -3.15
CA ILE A 24 -5.77 -5.96 -3.93
C ILE A 24 -5.10 -7.32 -4.05
N ASN A 25 -3.81 -7.36 -4.41
CA ASN A 25 -3.07 -8.62 -4.56
C ASN A 25 -2.95 -9.39 -3.24
N ASN A 26 -2.62 -8.70 -2.15
CA ASN A 26 -2.52 -9.30 -0.82
C ASN A 26 -3.88 -9.84 -0.36
N HIS A 27 -4.97 -9.12 -0.62
CA HIS A 27 -6.32 -9.60 -0.30
C HIS A 27 -6.65 -10.91 -1.02
N ILE A 28 -6.33 -11.01 -2.31
CA ILE A 28 -6.53 -12.24 -3.08
C ILE A 28 -5.66 -13.38 -2.52
N ALA A 29 -4.37 -13.13 -2.27
CA ALA A 29 -3.45 -14.14 -1.77
C ALA A 29 -3.86 -14.68 -0.39
N ILE A 30 -4.28 -13.79 0.53
CA ILE A 30 -4.75 -14.18 1.87
C ILE A 30 -6.02 -15.03 1.77
N ASN A 31 -6.99 -14.64 0.94
CA ASN A 31 -8.21 -15.42 0.75
C ASN A 31 -7.92 -16.80 0.14
N GLN A 32 -6.96 -16.90 -0.77
CA GLN A 32 -6.54 -18.19 -1.33
C GLN A 32 -5.90 -19.09 -0.26
N LEU A 33 -5.04 -18.54 0.60
CA LEU A 33 -4.47 -19.30 1.72
C LEU A 33 -5.54 -19.74 2.70
N HIS A 34 -6.52 -18.89 2.98
CA HIS A 34 -7.67 -19.25 3.80
C HIS A 34 -8.42 -20.43 3.18
N ALA A 35 -8.71 -20.39 1.88
CA ALA A 35 -9.36 -21.51 1.17
C ALA A 35 -8.51 -22.80 1.19
N ILE A 36 -7.19 -22.70 1.03
CA ILE A 36 -6.26 -23.84 1.10
C ILE A 36 -6.25 -24.41 2.52
N ALA A 37 -6.14 -23.59 3.56
CA ALA A 37 -6.10 -24.04 4.95
C ALA A 37 -7.41 -24.74 5.38
N TYR A 38 -8.55 -24.30 4.84
CA TYR A 38 -9.84 -24.96 5.09
C TYR A 38 -10.02 -26.25 4.29
N SER A 39 -9.45 -26.35 3.08
CA SER A 39 -9.59 -27.53 2.21
C SER A 39 -8.52 -28.60 2.46
N ASN A 40 -7.33 -28.21 2.92
CA ASN A 40 -6.17 -29.06 3.13
C ASN A 40 -5.53 -28.74 4.49
N ARG A 41 -5.16 -29.77 5.27
CA ARG A 41 -4.23 -29.62 6.42
C ARG A 41 -2.77 -29.40 5.97
N SER A 42 -2.57 -28.80 4.79
CA SER A 42 -1.25 -28.53 4.21
C SER A 42 -0.81 -27.12 4.61
N THR A 43 0.46 -26.97 4.98
CA THR A 43 1.10 -25.67 5.24
C THR A 43 1.72 -25.03 3.99
N ASP A 44 1.62 -25.67 2.83
CA ASP A 44 2.21 -25.17 1.60
C ASP A 44 1.30 -24.16 0.91
N GLY A 45 1.75 -22.91 0.88
CA GLY A 45 1.11 -21.81 0.18
C GLY A 45 2.00 -20.57 0.12
N PRO A 46 1.78 -19.68 -0.86
CA PRO A 46 2.56 -18.45 -0.98
C PRO A 46 2.38 -17.57 0.26
N ASN A 47 3.48 -17.13 0.89
CA ASN A 47 3.42 -16.27 2.09
C ASN A 47 3.23 -14.79 1.70
N PRO A 48 2.10 -14.14 2.05
CA PRO A 48 1.80 -12.77 1.65
C PRO A 48 2.43 -11.73 2.60
N ASN A 49 3.09 -12.13 3.69
CA ASN A 49 3.57 -11.22 4.73
C ASN A 49 4.48 -10.11 4.19
N GLN A 50 5.41 -10.44 3.28
CA GLN A 50 6.27 -9.42 2.67
C GLN A 50 5.47 -8.41 1.85
N GLY A 51 4.47 -8.88 1.09
CA GLY A 51 3.56 -8.04 0.33
C GLY A 51 2.73 -7.14 1.24
N VAL A 52 2.23 -7.64 2.37
CA VAL A 52 1.44 -6.88 3.36
C VAL A 52 2.30 -5.83 4.05
N LEU A 53 3.54 -6.16 4.42
CA LEU A 53 4.48 -5.20 5.00
C LEU A 53 4.81 -4.07 4.01
N LEU A 54 5.09 -4.43 2.76
CA LEU A 54 5.36 -3.43 1.72
C LEU A 54 4.14 -2.54 1.45
N GLN A 55 2.94 -3.14 1.34
CA GLN A 55 1.69 -2.39 1.21
C GLN A 55 1.50 -1.39 2.35
N THR A 56 1.71 -1.83 3.59
CA THR A 56 1.57 -0.98 4.78
C THR A 56 2.56 0.17 4.76
N GLY A 57 3.82 -0.11 4.42
CA GLY A 57 4.87 0.91 4.28
C GLY A 57 4.53 1.93 3.19
N LEU A 58 4.07 1.48 2.02
CA LEU A 58 3.66 2.34 0.92
C LEU A 58 2.44 3.20 1.30
N ALA A 59 1.44 2.62 1.95
CA ALA A 59 0.26 3.37 2.40
C ALA A 59 0.63 4.47 3.40
N ALA A 60 1.46 4.13 4.39
CA ALA A 60 1.94 5.09 5.38
C ALA A 60 2.78 6.21 4.74
N ALA A 61 3.76 5.86 3.90
CA ALA A 61 4.63 6.82 3.24
C ALA A 61 3.85 7.72 2.25
N GLY A 62 2.99 7.12 1.43
CA GLY A 62 2.18 7.85 0.46
C GLY A 62 1.17 8.80 1.12
N GLY A 63 0.49 8.33 2.17
CA GLY A 63 -0.43 9.15 2.96
C GLY A 63 0.29 10.32 3.66
N PHE A 64 1.47 10.06 4.23
CA PHE A 64 2.30 11.09 4.84
C PHE A 64 2.76 12.15 3.82
N LEU A 65 3.31 11.73 2.69
CA LEU A 65 3.78 12.66 1.63
C LEU A 65 2.63 13.50 1.07
N MET A 66 1.48 12.88 0.81
CA MET A 66 0.29 13.58 0.35
C MET A 66 -0.20 14.59 1.40
N GLY A 67 -0.26 14.19 2.68
CA GLY A 67 -0.65 15.08 3.79
C GLY A 67 0.30 16.27 3.98
N LEU A 68 1.61 16.03 3.86
CA LEU A 68 2.61 17.10 3.85
C LEU A 68 2.38 18.07 2.69
N GLY A 69 2.21 17.54 1.48
CA GLY A 69 1.95 18.35 0.30
C GLY A 69 0.68 19.21 0.41
N LEU A 70 -0.38 18.66 1.00
CA LEU A 70 -1.66 19.35 1.21
C LEU A 70 -1.62 20.41 2.31
N SER A 71 -0.82 20.21 3.35
CA SER A 71 -0.70 21.13 4.50
C SER A 71 0.27 22.29 4.28
N MET A 72 1.10 22.24 3.23
CA MET A 72 2.08 23.30 2.95
C MET A 72 1.44 24.66 2.57
N PRO A 73 2.03 25.79 3.00
CA PRO A 73 1.59 27.13 2.61
C PRO A 73 1.76 27.37 1.10
N LYS A 74 0.67 27.76 0.44
CA LYS A 74 0.61 27.98 -1.02
C LYS A 74 0.95 29.42 -1.44
N ARG A 75 1.29 30.27 -0.47
CA ARG A 75 1.80 31.62 -0.71
C ARG A 75 3.17 31.56 -1.37
#